data_AF-A0A1J5PTJ7-F1
#
_entry.id   AF-A0A1J5PTJ7-F1
#
_cell.length_a   1.000
_cell.length_b   1.000
_cell.length_c   1.000
_cell.angle_alpha   90.00
_cell.angle_beta   90.00
_cell.angle_gamma   90.00
#
_symmetry.space_group_name_H-M   'P 1'
#
loop_
_entity.id
_entity.type
_entity.pdbx_description
1 polymer ?
#
loop_
_entity_poly.entity_id
_entity_poly.type
_entity_poly.pdbx_seq_one_letter_code
_entity_poly.pdbx_strand_id
1 'polypeptide(L)'
;MLLFQNTVRFAELTTTELTPQNAAYINALAKDMLHFSPEPRVVSQLLDSAVLLGRTDEVAFYSARYKAAFPQAYAQWLKSEKLPRQSLGPLQ
;
A
#
# COMPACT_ATOMS: atom_id res chain seq x y z
N MET A 1 -13.40 -22.94 -2.53
CA MET A 1 -13.23 -22.22 -1.25
C MET A 1 -12.02 -21.28 -1.35
N LEU A 2 -12.21 -20.02 -1.78
CA LEU A 2 -11.11 -19.06 -2.03
C LEU A 2 -11.21 -17.78 -1.16
N LEU A 3 -12.26 -17.66 -0.34
CA LEU A 3 -12.58 -16.42 0.38
C LEU A 3 -11.65 -16.17 1.58
N PHE A 4 -11.11 -17.21 2.23
CA PHE A 4 -10.33 -17.05 3.45
C PHE A 4 -8.88 -16.59 3.22
N GLN A 5 -8.30 -16.88 2.05
CA GLN A 5 -6.90 -16.55 1.74
C GLN A 5 -6.72 -15.05 1.43
N ASN A 6 -7.69 -14.42 0.76
CA ASN A 6 -7.64 -12.99 0.47
C ASN A 6 -7.77 -12.15 1.74
N THR A 7 -8.62 -12.55 2.68
CA THR A 7 -8.81 -11.81 3.94
C THR A 7 -7.57 -11.85 4.82
N VAL A 8 -6.87 -12.99 4.89
CA VAL A 8 -5.61 -13.11 5.65
C VAL A 8 -4.50 -12.27 5.01
N ARG A 9 -4.35 -12.30 3.67
CA ARG A 9 -3.37 -11.45 2.97
C ARG A 9 -3.69 -9.95 3.10
N PHE A 10 -4.97 -9.58 3.13
CA PHE A 10 -5.38 -8.20 3.38
C PHE A 10 -5.06 -7.76 4.82
N ALA A 11 -5.31 -8.62 5.81
CA ALA A 11 -4.92 -8.36 7.19
C ALA A 11 -3.39 -8.23 7.32
N GLU A 12 -2.61 -9.12 6.71
CA GLU A 12 -1.14 -9.02 6.67
C GLU A 12 -0.69 -7.71 6.02
N LEU A 13 -1.17 -7.40 4.81
CA LEU A 13 -0.79 -6.17 4.09
C LEU A 13 -1.23 -4.87 4.80
N THR A 14 -2.29 -4.90 5.60
CA THR A 14 -2.79 -3.71 6.31
C THR A 14 -2.29 -3.58 7.74
N THR A 15 -1.72 -4.65 8.31
CA THR A 15 -1.22 -4.67 9.71
C THR A 15 0.31 -4.75 9.78
N THR A 16 0.99 -5.22 8.73
CA THR A 16 2.44 -5.24 8.67
C THR A 16 3.00 -3.82 8.49
N GLU A 17 3.81 -3.39 9.46
CA GLU A 17 4.58 -2.15 9.33
C GLU A 17 5.49 -2.23 8.11
N LEU A 18 5.39 -1.23 7.23
CA LEU A 18 6.25 -1.12 6.08
C LEU A 18 7.63 -0.64 6.53
N THR A 19 8.65 -1.46 6.27
CA THR A 19 10.05 -1.18 6.60
C THR A 19 10.89 -1.25 5.33
N PRO A 20 12.09 -0.63 5.30
CA PRO A 20 13.00 -0.77 4.16
C PRO A 20 13.35 -2.24 3.84
N GLN A 21 13.34 -3.11 4.84
CA GLN A 21 13.67 -4.53 4.69
C GLN A 21 12.56 -5.36 4.03
N ASN A 22 11.29 -5.00 4.25
CA ASN A 22 10.14 -5.72 3.68
C ASN A 22 9.49 -4.99 2.49
N ALA A 23 9.93 -3.77 2.15
CA ALA A 23 9.31 -2.96 1.11
C ALA A 23 9.22 -3.69 -0.24
N ALA A 24 10.26 -4.44 -0.63
CA ALA A 24 10.23 -5.22 -1.88
C ALA A 24 9.15 -6.32 -1.87
N TYR A 25 8.96 -7.00 -0.74
CA TYR A 25 7.93 -8.02 -0.57
C TYR A 25 6.52 -7.40 -0.59
N ILE A 26 6.30 -6.34 0.19
CA ILE A 26 5.01 -5.63 0.24
C ILE A 26 4.64 -5.08 -1.14
N ASN A 27 5.60 -4.54 -1.87
CA ASN A 27 5.39 -4.05 -3.23
C ASN A 27 4.91 -5.16 -4.18
N ALA A 28 5.55 -6.33 -4.14
CA ALA A 28 5.16 -7.48 -4.95
C ALA A 28 3.77 -8.02 -4.55
N LEU A 29 3.51 -8.15 -3.25
CA LEU A 29 2.23 -8.62 -2.73
C LEU A 29 1.08 -7.66 -3.10
N ALA A 30 1.30 -6.35 -3.00
CA ALA A 30 0.31 -5.34 -3.37
C ALA A 30 -0.03 -5.40 -4.87
N LYS A 31 0.97 -5.61 -5.74
CA LYS A 31 0.74 -5.81 -7.18
C LYS A 31 -0.09 -7.07 -7.47
N ASP A 32 0.18 -8.17 -6.78
CA ASP A 32 -0.62 -9.39 -6.91
C ASP A 32 -2.07 -9.13 -6.48
N MET A 33 -2.26 -8.48 -5.32
CA MET A 33 -3.59 -8.15 -4.79
C MET A 33 -4.38 -7.18 -5.69
N LEU A 34 -3.74 -6.26 -6.41
CA LEU A 34 -4.43 -5.36 -7.33
C LEU A 34 -5.21 -6.09 -8.42
N HIS A 35 -4.77 -7.27 -8.84
CA HIS A 35 -5.48 -8.09 -9.84
C HIS A 35 -6.78 -8.69 -9.28
N PHE A 36 -6.85 -8.88 -7.96
CA PHE A 36 -8.00 -9.51 -7.30
C PHE A 36 -8.95 -8.50 -6.65
N SER A 37 -8.40 -7.43 -6.08
CA SER A 37 -9.14 -6.37 -5.40
C SER A 37 -8.40 -5.04 -5.56
N PRO A 38 -8.87 -4.12 -6.43
CA PRO A 38 -8.28 -2.80 -6.59
C PRO A 38 -8.70 -1.87 -5.45
N GLU A 39 -8.43 -2.27 -4.21
CA GLU A 39 -8.84 -1.49 -3.04
C GLU A 39 -7.88 -0.32 -2.75
N PRO A 40 -8.39 0.82 -2.26
CA PRO A 40 -7.57 2.00 -1.96
C PRO A 40 -6.38 1.71 -1.04
N ARG A 41 -6.58 0.83 -0.04
CA ARG A 41 -5.51 0.44 0.90
C ARG A 41 -4.38 -0.35 0.24
N VAL A 42 -4.72 -1.20 -0.73
CA VAL A 42 -3.73 -1.97 -1.50
C VAL A 42 -2.89 -1.03 -2.37
N VAL A 43 -3.55 -0.10 -3.05
CA VAL A 43 -2.87 0.91 -3.88
C VAL A 43 -1.98 1.82 -3.03
N SER A 44 -2.43 2.19 -1.83
CA SER A 44 -1.64 3.02 -0.91
C SER A 44 -0.36 2.30 -0.47
N GLN A 45 -0.44 1.03 -0.04
CA GLN A 45 0.74 0.22 0.32
C GLN A 45 1.69 -0.01 -0.86
N LEU A 46 1.15 -0.14 -2.08
CA LEU A 46 1.96 -0.23 -3.29
C LEU A 46 2.77 1.05 -3.51
N LEU A 47 2.14 2.22 -3.39
CA LEU A 47 2.82 3.50 -3.54
C LEU A 47 3.84 3.72 -2.43
N ASP A 48 3.47 3.43 -1.20
CA ASP A 48 4.33 3.56 -0.02
C ASP A 48 5.60 2.72 -0.13
N SER A 49 5.45 1.45 -0.52
CA SER A 49 6.59 0.56 -0.75
C SER A 49 7.43 1.01 -1.94
N ALA A 50 6.81 1.51 -3.02
CA ALA A 50 7.53 2.03 -4.18
C ALA A 50 8.33 3.31 -3.84
N VAL A 51 7.79 4.19 -3.00
CA VAL A 51 8.49 5.38 -2.49
C VAL A 51 9.71 4.98 -1.66
N LEU A 52 9.56 4.05 -0.71
CA LEU A 52 10.69 3.56 0.09
C LEU A 52 11.79 2.88 -0.73
N LEU A 53 11.43 2.20 -1.82
CA LEU A 53 12.37 1.57 -2.74
C LEU A 53 12.98 2.55 -3.76
N GLY A 54 12.57 3.81 -3.77
CA GLY A 54 13.01 4.80 -4.76
C GLY A 54 12.52 4.51 -6.19
N ARG A 55 11.42 3.78 -6.36
CA ARG A 55 10.85 3.40 -7.67
C ARG A 55 9.90 4.48 -8.20
N THR A 56 10.46 5.62 -8.57
CA THR A 56 9.71 6.83 -8.90
C THR A 56 8.77 6.66 -10.10
N ASP A 57 9.16 5.89 -11.12
CA ASP A 57 8.32 5.59 -12.29
C ASP A 57 7.05 4.82 -11.89
N GLU A 58 7.19 3.89 -10.95
CA GLU A 58 6.11 3.08 -10.44
C GLU A 58 5.13 3.93 -9.61
N VAL A 59 5.66 4.81 -8.76
CA VAL A 59 4.87 5.77 -8.01
C VAL A 59 4.07 6.67 -8.96
N ALA A 60 4.70 7.21 -10.01
CA ALA A 60 4.00 8.05 -10.98
C ALA A 60 2.89 7.28 -11.72
N PHE A 61 3.16 6.04 -12.13
CA PHE A 61 2.21 5.21 -12.86
C PHE A 61 0.97 4.86 -12.01
N TYR A 62 1.15 4.43 -10.77
CA TYR A 62 0.06 4.01 -9.91
C TYR A 62 -0.64 5.19 -9.22
N SER A 63 0.03 6.29 -8.92
CA SER A 63 -0.60 7.47 -8.28
C SER A 63 -1.59 8.16 -9.21
N ALA A 64 -1.29 8.25 -10.51
CA ALA A 64 -2.22 8.76 -11.51
C ALA A 64 -3.52 7.95 -11.56
N ARG A 65 -3.39 6.62 -11.53
CA ARG A 65 -4.54 5.69 -11.50
C ARG A 65 -5.28 5.74 -10.17
N TYR A 66 -4.55 5.86 -9.06
CA TYR A 66 -5.13 5.97 -7.74
C TYR A 66 -6.01 7.22 -7.61
N LYS A 67 -5.50 8.37 -8.07
CA LYS A 67 -6.24 9.63 -8.11
C LYS A 67 -7.50 9.54 -8.97
N ALA A 68 -7.42 8.85 -10.11
CA ALA A 68 -8.55 8.69 -11.03
C ALA A 68 -9.66 7.78 -10.45
N ALA A 69 -9.27 6.67 -9.81
CA ALA A 69 -10.22 5.70 -9.26
C ALA A 69 -10.77 6.09 -7.88
N PHE A 70 -9.93 6.68 -7.02
CA PHE A 70 -10.25 6.95 -5.61
C PHE A 70 -9.74 8.33 -5.16
N PRO A 71 -10.29 9.43 -5.71
CA PRO A 71 -9.76 10.78 -5.47
C PRO A 71 -9.74 11.18 -3.99
N GLN A 72 -10.74 10.75 -3.19
CA GLN A 72 -10.80 11.05 -1.76
C GLN A 72 -9.72 10.29 -0.97
N ALA A 73 -9.54 9.00 -1.25
CA ALA A 73 -8.54 8.17 -0.58
C ALA A 73 -7.11 8.60 -0.99
N TYR A 74 -6.90 8.98 -2.25
CA TYR A 74 -5.66 9.58 -2.70
C TYR A 74 -5.33 10.88 -1.96
N ALA A 75 -6.32 11.75 -1.74
CA ALA A 75 -6.12 12.97 -0.96
C ALA A 75 -5.77 12.68 0.50
N GLN A 76 -6.31 11.61 1.10
CA GLN A 76 -5.93 11.16 2.44
C GLN A 76 -4.50 10.62 2.46
N TRP A 77 -4.14 9.76 1.50
CA TRP A 77 -2.78 9.23 1.35
C TRP A 77 -1.74 10.36 1.22
N LEU A 78 -2.00 11.37 0.39
CA LEU A 78 -1.11 12.55 0.28
C LEU A 78 -0.95 13.32 1.59
N LYS A 79 -1.96 13.33 2.47
CA LYS A 79 -1.85 13.93 3.80
C LYS A 79 -1.03 13.05 4.73
N SER A 80 -1.23 11.73 4.68
CA SER A 80 -0.50 10.74 5.47
C SER A 80 0.98 10.61 5.09
N GLU A 81 1.34 10.82 3.83
CA GLU A 81 2.75 10.90 3.38
C GLU A 81 3.47 12.16 3.86
N LYS A 82 2.74 13.27 3.96
CA LYS A 82 3.30 14.55 4.44
C LYS A 82 3.46 14.59 5.94
N LEU A 83 2.68 13.80 6.68
CA LEU A 83 2.98 13.49 8.06
C LEU A 83 4.06 12.40 8.06
N PRO A 84 5.09 12.46 8.93
CA PRO A 84 5.90 11.27 9.17
C PRO A 84 4.93 10.16 9.57
N ARG A 85 4.80 9.12 8.74
CA ARG A 85 3.98 7.95 9.03
C ARG A 85 4.46 7.41 10.37
N GLN A 86 3.72 7.76 11.41
CA GLN A 86 4.09 7.52 12.78
C GLN A 86 4.33 6.02 12.91
N SER A 87 5.58 5.67 13.19
CA SER A 87 5.98 4.40 13.77
C SER A 87 5.21 4.22 15.07
N LEU A 88 3.98 3.73 14.95
CA LEU A 88 3.22 3.16 16.04
C LEU A 88 3.84 1.78 16.25
N GLY A 89 4.95 1.79 17.00
CA GLY A 89 5.57 0.58 17.50
C GLY A 89 4.52 -0.29 18.21
N PRO A 90 4.78 -1.60 18.30
CA PRO A 90 3.79 -2.57 18.75
C PRO A 90 3.18 -2.14 20.08
N LEU A 91 1.85 -2.11 20.14
CA LEU A 91 1.10 -2.04 21.39
C LEU A 91 1.59 -3.18 22.28
N GLN A 92 2.28 -2.81 23.36
CA GLN A 92 2.56 -3.70 24.50
C GLN A 92 1.25 -4.06 25.21
#